data_AF-A0A958ZE51-F1
#
_entry.id   AF-A0A958ZE51-F1
#
_cell.length_a   1.000
_cell.length_b   1.000
_cell.length_c   1.000
_cell.angle_alpha   90.00
_cell.angle_beta   90.00
_cell.angle_gamma   90.00
#
_symmetry.space_group_name_H-M   'P 1'
#
loop_
_entity.id
_entity.type
_entity.pdbx_description
1 polymer ?
#
loop_
_entity_poly.entity_id
_entity_poly.type
_entity_poly.pdbx_seq_one_letter_code
_entity_poly.pdbx_strand_id
1 'polypeptide(L)'
;MIKTSIILILTLIFFVVGLKFGSDYIGISYEEGLSWTVIIIGAYFVERILKYVFMYPFKVMLREASGHVLANQVQNIGFTCAYICLWLSIGVTPVNGFVKGEMPETVISNPIFMKLALIFIVSTVFFSLIWAFTAKLSKK
;
A
#
# COMPACT_ATOMS: atom_id res chain seq x y z
N MET A 1 7.50 -10.29 25.42
CA MET A 1 6.74 -9.04 25.19
C MET A 1 7.54 -7.80 25.59
N ILE A 2 8.06 -7.69 26.82
CA ILE A 2 8.87 -6.54 27.28
C ILE A 2 10.08 -6.23 26.37
N LYS A 3 10.86 -7.25 25.97
CA LYS A 3 12.00 -7.07 25.05
C LYS A 3 11.59 -6.44 23.72
N THR A 4 10.45 -6.86 23.17
CA THR A 4 9.90 -6.34 21.90
C THR A 4 9.48 -4.88 22.04
N SER A 5 8.82 -4.53 23.15
CA SER A 5 8.43 -3.15 23.45
C SER A 5 9.65 -2.24 23.65
N ILE A 6 10.70 -2.72 24.32
CA ILE A 6 11.96 -1.98 24.50
C ILE A 6 12.64 -1.72 23.15
N ILE A 7 12.73 -2.75 22.29
CA ILE A 7 13.29 -2.59 20.95
C ILE A 7 12.47 -1.56 20.15
N LEU A 8 11.14 -1.65 20.19
CA LEU A 8 10.27 -0.70 19.51
C LEU A 8 10.49 0.75 19.98
N ILE A 9 10.58 0.97 21.30
CA ILE A 9 10.84 2.28 21.90
C ILE A 9 12.22 2.79 21.47
N LEU A 10 13.26 1.96 21.53
CA LEU A 10 14.60 2.33 21.08
C LEU A 10 14.64 2.67 19.59
N THR A 11 13.93 1.91 18.74
CA THR A 11 13.81 2.20 17.31
C THR A 11 13.07 3.53 17.07
N LEU A 12 12.00 3.80 17.82
CA LEU A 12 11.29 5.09 17.76
C LEU A 12 12.18 6.26 18.19
N ILE A 13 12.91 6.12 19.29
CA ILE A 13 13.87 7.14 19.75
C ILE A 13 14.93 7.38 18.67
N PHE A 14 15.55 6.31 18.16
CA PHE A 14 16.57 6.41 17.12
C PHE A 14 16.03 7.04 15.85
N PHE A 15 14.78 6.74 15.48
CA PHE A 15 14.11 7.33 14.34
C PHE A 15 13.83 8.82 14.53
N VAL A 16 13.30 9.24 15.68
CA VAL A 16 13.03 10.66 16.00
C VAL A 16 14.32 11.46 16.10
N VAL A 17 15.34 10.91 16.75
CA VAL A 17 16.67 11.49 16.85
C VAL A 17 17.30 11.59 15.46
N GLY A 18 17.25 10.50 14.68
CA GLY A 18 17.75 10.46 13.31
C GLY A 18 17.07 11.47 12.40
N LEU A 19 15.76 11.66 12.51
CA LEU A 19 15.03 12.70 11.79
C LEU A 19 15.48 14.11 12.19
N LYS A 20 15.65 14.37 13.49
CA LYS A 20 16.03 15.69 14.00
C LYS A 20 17.47 16.09 13.66
N PHE A 21 18.40 15.15 13.66
CA PHE A 21 19.80 15.44 13.28
C PHE A 21 20.01 15.33 11.77
N GLY A 22 19.27 14.44 11.10
CA GLY A 22 19.31 14.27 9.65
C GLY A 22 18.62 15.41 8.91
N SER A 23 17.60 16.04 9.48
CA SER A 23 16.92 17.21 8.90
C SER A 23 17.89 18.34 8.59
N ASP A 24 18.80 18.63 9.54
CA ASP A 24 19.79 19.69 9.43
C ASP A 24 20.84 19.38 8.35
N TYR A 25 21.17 18.10 8.15
CA TYR A 25 22.14 17.66 7.15
C TYR A 25 21.56 17.54 5.74
N ILE A 26 20.28 17.19 5.62
CA ILE A 26 19.57 16.95 4.35
C ILE A 26 18.86 18.23 3.87
N GLY A 27 18.77 19.27 4.72
CA GLY A 27 18.15 20.54 4.37
C GLY A 27 16.63 20.50 4.29
N ILE A 28 16.00 19.57 5.02
CA ILE A 28 14.53 19.41 5.09
C ILE A 28 14.09 19.80 6.51
N SER A 29 12.97 20.50 6.67
CA SER A 29 12.47 20.83 8.02
C SER A 29 12.02 19.57 8.77
N TYR A 30 12.17 19.56 10.10
CA TYR A 30 11.72 18.43 10.94
C TYR A 30 10.23 18.11 10.74
N GLU A 31 9.39 19.13 10.62
CA GLU A 31 7.95 19.00 10.39
C GLU A 31 7.63 18.36 9.03
N GLU A 32 8.36 18.74 7.98
CA GLU A 32 8.24 18.16 6.65
C GLU A 32 8.68 16.68 6.65
N GLY A 33 9.81 16.36 7.28
CA GLY A 33 10.30 14.98 7.40
C GLY A 33 9.34 14.07 8.20
N LEU A 34 8.76 14.59 9.27
CA LEU A 34 7.76 13.87 10.07
C LEU A 34 6.47 13.66 9.29
N SER A 35 6.00 14.67 8.55
CA SER A 35 4.80 14.57 7.70
C SER A 35 4.95 13.51 6.61
N TRP A 36 6.09 13.49 5.91
CA TRP A 36 6.40 12.45 4.92
C TRP A 36 6.43 11.06 5.54
N THR A 37 7.04 10.93 6.72
CA THR A 37 7.07 9.66 7.44
C THR A 37 5.66 9.16 7.75
N VAL A 38 4.80 10.04 8.29
CA VAL A 38 3.42 9.70 8.63
C VAL A 38 2.64 9.30 7.37
N ILE A 39 2.83 10.00 6.25
CA ILE A 39 2.21 9.65 4.97
C ILE A 39 2.68 8.27 4.48
N ILE A 40 3.99 7.98 4.53
CA ILE A 40 4.53 6.68 4.10
C ILE A 40 4.01 5.54 4.97
N ILE A 41 4.04 5.71 6.29
CA ILE A 41 3.52 4.72 7.24
C ILE A 41 2.01 4.54 7.05
N GLY A 42 1.27 5.64 6.92
CA GLY A 42 -0.16 5.64 6.65
C GLY A 42 -0.49 4.91 5.35
N ALA A 43 0.25 5.19 4.28
CA ALA A 43 0.12 4.50 3.01
C ALA A 43 0.36 2.99 3.19
N TYR A 44 1.42 2.59 3.89
CA TYR A 44 1.65 1.16 4.11
C TYR A 44 0.50 0.48 4.88
N PHE A 45 -0.06 1.13 5.90
CA PHE A 45 -1.23 0.60 6.63
C PHE A 45 -2.48 0.53 5.78
N VAL A 46 -2.76 1.57 4.99
CA VAL A 46 -3.90 1.59 4.06
C VAL A 46 -3.79 0.45 3.06
N GLU A 47 -2.60 0.22 2.49
CA GLU A 47 -2.36 -0.92 1.59
C GLU A 47 -2.72 -2.26 2.25
N ARG A 48 -2.24 -2.47 3.48
CA ARG A 48 -2.49 -3.69 4.26
C ARG A 48 -3.96 -3.90 4.53
N ILE A 49 -4.67 -2.84 4.92
CA ILE A 49 -6.12 -2.87 5.19
C ILE A 49 -6.88 -3.16 3.90
N LEU A 50 -6.58 -2.46 2.81
CA LEU A 50 -7.24 -2.67 1.52
C LEU A 50 -7.03 -4.09 1.03
N LYS A 51 -5.79 -4.60 1.07
CA LYS A 51 -5.51 -6.01 0.74
C LYS A 51 -6.30 -6.96 1.62
N TYR A 52 -6.36 -6.72 2.93
CA TYR A 52 -7.14 -7.57 3.82
C TYR A 52 -8.63 -7.57 3.45
N VAL A 53 -9.22 -6.39 3.25
CA VAL A 53 -10.65 -6.23 2.91
C VAL A 53 -10.98 -6.82 1.55
N PHE A 54 -10.19 -6.51 0.52
CA PHE A 54 -10.45 -6.99 -0.84
C PHE A 54 -10.10 -8.47 -1.02
N MET A 55 -9.12 -9.01 -0.30
CA MET A 55 -8.81 -10.44 -0.32
C MET A 55 -9.73 -11.26 0.59
N TYR A 56 -10.42 -10.66 1.55
CA TYR A 56 -11.35 -11.36 2.45
C TYR A 56 -12.42 -12.17 1.71
N PRO A 57 -13.20 -11.61 0.75
CA PRO A 57 -14.19 -12.38 0.02
C PRO A 57 -13.56 -13.55 -0.76
N PHE A 58 -12.35 -13.39 -1.29
CA PHE A 58 -11.62 -14.49 -1.95
C PHE A 58 -11.15 -15.56 -0.95
N LYS A 59 -10.73 -15.19 0.26
CA LYS A 59 -10.41 -16.17 1.31
C LYS A 59 -11.62 -16.97 1.76
N VAL A 60 -12.79 -16.33 1.84
CA VAL A 60 -14.03 -16.99 2.27
C VAL A 60 -14.64 -17.84 1.15
N MET A 61 -14.75 -17.31 -0.07
CA MET A 61 -15.37 -18.02 -1.20
C MET A 61 -14.43 -19.02 -1.87
N LEU A 62 -13.12 -18.75 -1.89
CA LEU A 62 -12.10 -19.52 -2.62
C LEU A 62 -11.00 -20.02 -1.69
N ARG A 63 -11.39 -20.68 -0.59
CA ARG A 63 -10.44 -21.23 0.39
C ARG A 63 -9.35 -22.09 -0.27
N GLU A 64 -9.69 -22.80 -1.35
CA GLU A 64 -8.78 -23.61 -2.17
C GLU A 64 -7.79 -22.79 -3.00
N ALA A 65 -8.22 -21.65 -3.55
CA ALA A 65 -7.32 -20.71 -4.24
C ALA A 65 -6.36 -20.02 -3.27
N SER A 66 -6.86 -19.65 -2.09
CA SER A 66 -6.07 -18.96 -1.06
C SER A 66 -4.97 -19.82 -0.44
N GLY A 67 -5.13 -21.16 -0.50
CA GLY A 67 -4.11 -22.11 -0.05
C GLY A 67 -3.00 -22.34 -1.07
N HIS A 68 -3.23 -22.03 -2.34
CA HIS A 68 -2.23 -22.21 -3.40
C HIS A 68 -1.28 -21.01 -3.46
N VAL A 69 0.02 -21.24 -3.26
CA VAL A 69 1.04 -20.18 -3.17
C VAL A 69 1.02 -19.26 -4.39
N LEU A 70 0.92 -19.82 -5.60
CA LEU A 70 0.91 -19.04 -6.84
C LEU A 70 -0.30 -18.11 -6.94
N ALA A 71 -1.50 -18.61 -6.63
CA ALA A 71 -2.72 -17.83 -6.77
C ALA A 71 -2.77 -16.69 -5.74
N ASN A 72 -2.32 -16.97 -4.52
CA ASN A 72 -2.18 -15.97 -3.46
C ASN A 72 -1.13 -14.90 -3.82
N GLN A 73 0.01 -15.29 -4.40
CA GLN A 73 1.03 -14.33 -4.84
C GLN A 73 0.54 -13.44 -5.98
N VAL A 74 -0.10 -13.99 -7.01
CA VAL A 74 -0.66 -13.21 -8.12
C VAL A 74 -1.70 -12.20 -7.64
N GLN A 75 -2.59 -12.62 -6.72
CA GLN A 75 -3.56 -11.71 -6.11
C GLN A 75 -2.89 -10.58 -5.32
N ASN A 76 -1.91 -10.92 -4.47
CA ASN A 76 -1.17 -9.92 -3.70
C ASN A 76 -0.44 -8.92 -4.60
N ILE A 77 0.24 -9.40 -5.64
CA ILE A 77 0.95 -8.54 -6.60
C ILE A 77 -0.03 -7.64 -7.31
N GLY A 78 -1.14 -8.18 -7.83
CA GLY A 78 -2.16 -7.40 -8.52
C GLY A 78 -2.73 -6.25 -7.68
N PHE A 79 -3.08 -6.52 -6.42
CA PHE A 79 -3.53 -5.46 -5.50
C PHE A 79 -2.42 -4.47 -5.13
N THR A 80 -1.17 -4.93 -4.98
CA THR A 80 -0.01 -4.04 -4.74
C THR A 80 0.19 -3.09 -5.92
N CYS A 81 0.17 -3.61 -7.15
CA CYS A 81 0.33 -2.81 -8.37
C CYS A 81 -0.80 -1.80 -8.52
N ALA A 82 -2.05 -2.21 -8.26
CA ALA A 82 -3.18 -1.27 -8.25
C ALA A 82 -3.00 -0.16 -7.22
N TYR A 83 -2.54 -0.51 -6.01
CA TYR A 83 -2.29 0.44 -4.94
C TYR A 83 -1.19 1.46 -5.29
N ILE A 84 -0.07 0.99 -5.84
CA ILE A 84 1.01 1.86 -6.32
C ILE A 84 0.49 2.78 -7.43
N CYS A 85 -0.31 2.26 -8.36
CA CYS A 85 -0.92 3.07 -9.42
C CYS A 85 -1.86 4.15 -8.85
N LEU A 86 -2.60 3.88 -7.77
CA LEU A 86 -3.42 4.90 -7.11
C LEU A 86 -2.55 6.04 -6.55
N TRP A 87 -1.44 5.74 -5.89
CA TRP A 87 -0.50 6.77 -5.42
C TRP A 87 0.14 7.56 -6.55
N LEU A 88 0.56 6.87 -7.61
CA LEU A 88 1.12 7.53 -8.81
C LEU A 88 0.08 8.41 -9.52
N SER A 89 -1.21 8.07 -9.41
CA SER A 89 -2.29 8.87 -9.98
C SER A 89 -2.49 10.20 -9.27
N ILE A 90 -2.28 10.22 -7.95
CA ILE A 90 -2.24 11.46 -7.17
C ILE A 90 -1.02 12.27 -7.61
N GLY A 91 0.14 11.62 -7.72
CA GLY A 91 1.39 12.24 -8.13
C GLY A 91 2.13 12.92 -6.98
N VAL A 92 3.40 13.27 -7.22
CA VAL A 92 4.25 13.88 -6.17
C VAL A 92 3.81 15.31 -5.86
N THR A 93 3.32 16.07 -6.86
CA THR A 93 2.95 17.48 -6.69
C THR A 93 1.80 17.71 -5.70
N PRO A 94 0.68 16.95 -5.74
CA PRO A 94 -0.38 17.13 -4.76
C PRO A 94 0.00 16.66 -3.35
N VAL A 95 0.83 15.61 -3.24
CA VAL A 95 1.34 15.15 -1.95
C VAL A 95 2.31 16.17 -1.35
N ASN A 96 3.19 16.76 -2.16
CA ASN A 96 4.07 17.85 -1.74
C ASN A 96 3.28 19.07 -1.27
N GLY A 97 2.22 19.45 -2.01
CA GLY A 97 1.33 20.54 -1.63
C GLY A 97 0.72 20.30 -0.24
N PHE A 98 0.16 19.10 -0.02
CA PHE A 98 -0.39 18.72 1.29
C PHE A 98 0.66 18.81 2.42
N VAL A 99 1.89 18.32 2.18
CA VAL A 99 2.97 18.40 3.18
C VAL A 99 3.38 19.84 3.48
N LYS A 100 3.31 20.74 2.49
CA LYS A 100 3.63 22.17 2.64
C LYS A 100 2.45 23.02 3.11
N GLY A 101 1.27 22.42 3.33
CA GLY A 101 0.05 23.14 3.69
C GLY A 101 -0.60 23.92 2.55
N GLU A 102 -0.16 23.68 1.31
CA GLU A 102 -0.72 24.26 0.09
C GLU A 102 -1.78 23.30 -0.46
N MET A 103 -3.04 23.74 -0.57
CA MET A 103 -4.05 22.90 -1.20
C MET A 103 -3.77 22.79 -2.71
N PRO A 104 -3.53 21.57 -3.24
CA PRO A 104 -3.34 21.41 -4.66
C PRO A 104 -4.66 21.66 -5.40
N GLU A 105 -4.61 22.40 -6.51
CA GLU A 105 -5.79 22.67 -7.36
C GLU A 105 -6.41 21.38 -7.93
N THR A 106 -5.58 20.36 -8.15
CA THR A 106 -6.01 19.05 -8.62
C THR A 106 -5.39 17.93 -7.79
N VAL A 107 -6.23 17.04 -7.28
CA VAL A 107 -5.78 15.87 -6.47
C VAL A 107 -5.22 14.78 -7.38
N ILE A 108 -5.74 14.64 -8.60
CA ILE A 108 -5.30 13.62 -9.58
C ILE A 108 -4.41 14.32 -10.62
N SER A 109 -3.10 14.18 -10.47
CA SER A 109 -2.14 14.72 -11.45
C SER A 109 -1.95 13.81 -12.65
N ASN A 110 -2.13 12.49 -12.49
CA ASN A 110 -1.83 11.50 -13.53
C ASN A 110 -2.99 10.51 -13.74
N PRO A 111 -4.00 10.87 -14.55
CA PRO A 111 -5.20 10.04 -14.72
C PRO A 111 -4.92 8.68 -15.39
N ILE A 112 -3.80 8.52 -16.10
CA ILE A 112 -3.38 7.25 -16.71
C ILE A 112 -3.19 6.17 -15.64
N PHE A 113 -2.55 6.50 -14.52
CA PHE A 113 -2.34 5.53 -13.46
C PHE A 113 -3.64 5.13 -12.76
N MET A 114 -4.64 6.00 -12.72
CA MET A 114 -5.98 5.63 -12.22
C MET A 114 -6.63 4.57 -13.12
N LYS A 115 -6.49 4.71 -14.44
CA LYS A 115 -6.96 3.70 -15.40
C LYS A 115 -6.19 2.37 -15.24
N LEU A 116 -4.86 2.43 -15.06
CA LEU A 116 -4.04 1.25 -14.82
C LEU A 116 -4.42 0.55 -13.50
N ALA A 117 -4.68 1.30 -12.44
CA ALA A 117 -5.15 0.75 -11.16
C ALA A 117 -6.43 -0.06 -11.34
N LEU A 118 -7.39 0.46 -12.11
CA LEU A 118 -8.62 -0.25 -12.43
C LEU A 118 -8.33 -1.54 -13.22
N ILE A 119 -7.47 -1.48 -14.23
CA ILE A 119 -7.06 -2.66 -15.02
C ILE A 119 -6.45 -3.74 -14.13
N PHE A 120 -5.55 -3.37 -13.20
CA PHE A 120 -4.96 -4.32 -12.27
C PHE A 120 -6.00 -4.96 -11.36
N ILE A 121 -6.95 -4.18 -10.81
CA ILE A 121 -8.03 -4.71 -9.97
C ILE A 121 -8.88 -5.70 -10.76
N VAL A 122 -9.38 -5.30 -11.92
CA VAL A 122 -10.24 -6.15 -12.76
C VAL A 122 -9.52 -7.44 -13.17
N SER A 123 -8.25 -7.34 -13.60
CA SER A 123 -7.45 -8.50 -13.98
C SER A 123 -7.22 -9.44 -12.80
N THR A 124 -7.00 -8.90 -11.60
CA THR A 124 -6.82 -9.68 -10.37
C THR A 124 -8.09 -10.43 -9.99
N VAL A 125 -9.24 -9.75 -10.05
CA VAL A 125 -10.56 -10.36 -9.79
C VAL A 125 -10.83 -11.45 -10.83
N PHE A 126 -10.60 -11.19 -12.11
CA PHE A 126 -10.84 -12.14 -13.19
C PHE A 126 -9.95 -13.39 -13.07
N PHE A 127 -8.65 -13.22 -12.80
CA PHE A 127 -7.74 -14.32 -12.49
C PHE A 127 -8.23 -15.17 -11.32
N SER A 128 -8.71 -14.51 -10.26
CA SER A 128 -9.23 -15.19 -9.07
C SER A 128 -10.46 -16.03 -9.38
N LEU A 129 -11.36 -15.52 -10.23
CA LEU A 129 -12.53 -16.26 -10.71
C LEU A 129 -12.13 -17.45 -11.59
N ILE A 130 -11.21 -17.27 -12.54
CA ILE A 130 -10.74 -18.39 -13.38
C ILE A 130 -10.15 -19.50 -12.49
N TRP A 131 -9.28 -19.12 -11.54
CA TRP A 131 -8.67 -20.08 -10.63
C TRP A 131 -9.71 -20.83 -9.81
N ALA A 132 -10.76 -20.14 -9.35
CA ALA A 132 -11.90 -20.75 -8.67
C ALA A 132 -12.55 -21.86 -9.49
N PHE A 133 -12.85 -21.57 -10.76
CA PHE A 133 -13.50 -22.51 -11.66
C PHE A 133 -12.60 -23.71 -11.95
N THR A 134 -11.31 -23.48 -12.21
CA THR A 134 -10.34 -24.56 -12.48
C THR A 134 -10.13 -25.46 -11.26
N ALA A 135 -9.99 -24.89 -10.06
CA ALA A 135 -9.86 -25.66 -8.83
C ALA A 135 -11.09 -26.56 -8.57
N LYS A 136 -12.29 -26.04 -8.86
CA LYS A 136 -13.54 -26.79 -8.74
C LYS A 136 -13.66 -27.92 -9.77
N LEU A 137 -13.13 -27.73 -10.98
CA LEU A 137 -13.11 -28.76 -12.03
C LEU A 137 -12.12 -29.89 -11.71
N SER A 138 -10.96 -29.58 -11.13
CA SER A 138 -9.94 -30.57 -10.74
C SER A 138 -10.38 -31.51 -9.61
N LYS A 139 -11.47 -31.19 -8.89
CA LYS A 139 -12.01 -32.01 -7.79
C LYS A 139 -13.07 -33.01 -8.22
N LYS A 140 -13.53 -32.96 -9.48
CA LYS A 140 -14.45 -33.94 -10.07
C LYS A 140 -13.64 -35.04 -10.76
#